data_AF-A0A5B2WMT9-F1
#
_entry.id   AF-A0A5B2WMT9-F1
#
_cell.length_a   1.000
_cell.length_b   1.000
_cell.length_c   1.000
_cell.angle_alpha   90.00
_cell.angle_beta   90.00
_cell.angle_gamma   90.00
#
_symmetry.space_group_name_H-M   'P 1'
#
loop_
_entity.id
_entity.type
_entity.pdbx_description
1 polymer ?
#
loop_
_entity_poly.entity_id
_entity_poly.type
_entity_poly.pdbx_seq_one_letter_code
_entity_poly.pdbx_strand_id
1 'polypeptide(L)'
;MTIRDRGNWRRRAAAVAVGAIGLAGGAVAMATPASAATIIGGIDVGQQCSVQTWRPLEARLLDPNNAYSWRCYSKWTQNYYGVDMDGACRNQYGAGAFSVVLDPNNAYSWRCAR
;
A
#
# COMPACT_ATOMS: atom_id res chain seq x y z
N MET A 1 23.37 23.90 30.14
CA MET A 1 22.77 22.69 30.73
C MET A 1 21.25 22.79 30.49
N THR A 2 20.71 22.30 29.36
CA THR A 2 20.01 21.00 29.20
C THR A 2 18.89 20.85 30.27
N ILE A 3 17.60 20.65 29.97
CA ILE A 3 16.99 19.54 29.22
C ILE A 3 15.61 19.96 28.65
N ARG A 4 15.28 19.32 27.51
CA ARG A 4 14.07 19.38 26.70
C ARG A 4 13.25 18.13 27.03
N ASP A 5 12.01 18.25 27.52
CA ASP A 5 11.09 17.11 27.73
C ASP A 5 9.73 17.43 27.11
N ARG A 6 9.44 16.94 25.90
CA ARG A 6 8.79 15.66 25.58
C ARG A 6 7.39 15.50 26.21
N GLY A 7 6.43 16.20 25.60
CA GLY A 7 4.99 15.98 25.78
C GLY A 7 4.62 14.53 25.47
N ASN A 8 4.29 13.80 26.53
CA ASN A 8 4.02 12.39 26.58
C ASN A 8 2.51 12.14 26.38
N TRP A 9 2.18 11.68 25.18
CA TRP A 9 0.86 11.21 24.77
C TRP A 9 0.50 9.93 25.52
N ARG A 10 -0.02 10.06 26.74
CA ARG A 10 -0.59 8.95 27.49
C ARG A 10 -2.10 9.15 27.56
N ARG A 11 -2.79 8.71 26.50
CA ARG A 11 -4.22 8.49 26.52
C ARG A 11 -4.49 7.43 27.60
N ARG A 12 -5.18 7.86 28.65
CA ARG A 12 -5.57 7.04 29.80
C ARG A 12 -6.53 5.96 29.32
N ALA A 13 -6.12 4.69 29.36
CA ALA A 13 -7.04 3.56 29.32
C ALA A 13 -7.31 3.15 30.77
N ALA A 14 -8.41 3.64 31.34
CA ALA A 14 -8.90 3.19 32.63
C ALA A 14 -9.57 1.82 32.43
N ALA A 15 -8.95 0.76 32.95
CA ALA A 15 -9.63 -0.52 33.15
C ALA A 15 -10.57 -0.37 34.36
N VAL A 16 -11.88 -0.44 34.12
CA VAL A 16 -12.89 -0.53 35.20
C VAL A 16 -13.33 -1.98 35.28
N ALA A 17 -13.15 -2.58 36.46
CA ALA A 17 -13.48 -3.97 36.74
C ALA A 17 -14.68 -4.08 37.69
N VAL A 18 -15.63 -4.93 37.28
CA VAL A 18 -16.57 -5.76 38.06
C VAL A 18 -17.79 -5.08 38.73
N GLY A 19 -18.98 -5.49 38.30
CA GLY A 19 -20.22 -5.33 39.05
C GLY A 19 -21.46 -5.93 38.37
N ALA A 20 -22.04 -6.95 39.04
CA ALA A 20 -23.40 -7.50 38.91
C ALA A 20 -23.74 -8.49 37.77
N ILE A 21 -24.12 -9.70 38.20
CA ILE A 21 -24.80 -10.75 37.42
C ILE A 21 -26.18 -10.23 37.02
N GLY A 22 -26.35 -9.92 35.73
CA GLY A 22 -27.64 -9.66 35.12
C GLY A 22 -27.76 -10.48 33.85
N LEU A 23 -28.78 -11.33 33.76
CA LEU A 23 -29.16 -12.05 32.53
C LEU A 23 -29.72 -11.03 31.53
N ALA A 24 -28.82 -10.36 30.81
CA ALA A 24 -29.13 -9.57 29.63
C ALA A 24 -28.17 -10.05 28.53
N GLY A 25 -28.73 -10.52 27.42
CA GLY A 25 -27.99 -11.09 26.30
C GLY A 25 -26.87 -10.18 25.83
N GLY A 26 -25.65 -10.48 26.26
CA GLY A 26 -24.45 -9.83 25.77
C GLY A 26 -24.18 -10.34 24.36
N ALA A 27 -24.55 -9.54 23.36
CA ALA A 27 -23.95 -9.68 22.04
C ALA A 27 -22.44 -9.44 22.21
N VAL A 28 -21.67 -10.51 22.31
CA VAL A 28 -20.23 -10.46 22.10
C VAL A 28 -20.04 -9.99 20.67
N ALA A 29 -19.78 -8.69 20.50
CA ALA A 29 -19.32 -8.16 19.23
C ALA A 29 -17.96 -8.82 18.97
N MET A 30 -17.98 -9.93 18.22
CA MET A 30 -16.76 -10.51 17.65
C MET A 30 -16.23 -9.46 16.69
N ALA A 31 -15.31 -8.62 17.16
CA ALA A 31 -14.55 -7.76 16.30
C ALA A 31 -13.79 -8.69 15.35
N THR A 32 -14.20 -8.72 14.09
CA THR A 32 -13.41 -9.39 13.06
C THR A 32 -12.02 -8.73 13.07
N PRO A 33 -10.93 -9.52 13.04
CA PRO A 33 -9.61 -8.93 12.92
C PRO A 33 -9.62 -8.04 11.67
N ALA A 34 -9.25 -6.77 11.82
CA ALA A 34 -8.99 -5.93 10.68
C ALA A 34 -7.77 -6.54 9.97
N SER A 35 -7.99 -7.17 8.81
CA SER A 35 -6.91 -7.67 7.97
C SER A 35 -6.12 -6.47 7.45
N ALA A 36 -5.05 -6.12 8.17
CA ALA A 36 -4.10 -5.13 7.68
C ALA A 36 -3.36 -5.74 6.50
N ALA A 37 -3.39 -5.05 5.37
CA ALA A 37 -2.65 -5.43 4.18
C ALA A 37 -1.16 -5.56 4.54
N THR A 38 -0.58 -6.72 4.28
CA THR A 38 0.83 -6.99 4.52
C THR A 38 1.62 -6.68 3.26
N ILE A 39 2.69 -5.88 3.38
CA ILE A 39 3.59 -5.61 2.25
C ILE A 39 4.36 -6.89 1.92
N ILE A 40 4.20 -7.37 0.69
CA ILE A 40 4.83 -8.61 0.21
C ILE A 40 6.00 -8.37 -0.73
N GLY A 41 6.18 -7.15 -1.22
CA GLY A 41 7.36 -6.78 -2.01
C GLY A 41 7.23 -5.48 -2.78
N GLY A 42 8.23 -5.18 -3.61
CA GLY A 42 8.25 -4.05 -4.53
C GLY A 42 7.59 -4.37 -5.87
N ILE A 43 7.29 -3.33 -6.66
CA ILE A 43 6.77 -3.48 -8.03
C ILE A 43 7.92 -3.31 -9.02
N ASP A 44 8.15 -4.32 -9.88
CA ASP A 44 8.97 -4.15 -11.08
C ASP A 44 8.12 -3.53 -12.21
N VAL A 45 8.24 -2.21 -12.37
CA VAL A 45 7.52 -1.45 -13.40
C VAL A 45 8.05 -1.78 -14.81
N GLY A 46 9.34 -2.11 -14.95
CA GLY A 46 9.95 -2.50 -16.22
C GLY A 46 9.35 -3.79 -16.75
N GLN A 47 9.28 -4.81 -15.88
CA GLN A 47 8.61 -6.06 -16.19
C GLN A 47 7.14 -5.81 -16.57
N GLN A 48 6.40 -5.01 -15.78
CA GLN A 48 5.00 -4.75 -16.10
C GLN A 48 4.81 -4.07 -17.46
N CYS A 49 5.60 -3.05 -17.78
CA CYS A 49 5.52 -2.39 -19.09
C CYS A 49 5.82 -3.35 -20.26
N SER A 50 6.65 -4.37 -20.04
CA SER A 50 6.96 -5.37 -21.05
C SER A 50 5.80 -6.34 -21.33
N VAL A 51 4.91 -6.58 -20.36
CA VAL A 51 3.84 -7.60 -20.45
C VAL A 51 2.41 -7.07 -20.49
N GLN A 52 2.16 -5.83 -20.02
CA GLN A 52 0.80 -5.31 -19.88
C GLN A 52 0.09 -5.07 -21.22
N THR A 53 0.84 -4.98 -22.33
CA THR A 53 0.30 -4.85 -23.68
C THR A 53 0.87 -5.93 -24.59
N TRP A 54 0.24 -6.13 -25.75
CA TRP A 54 0.70 -7.09 -26.76
C TRP A 54 2.09 -6.79 -27.35
N ARG A 55 2.64 -5.58 -27.12
CA ARG A 55 4.02 -5.23 -27.46
C ARG A 55 4.80 -4.88 -26.19
N PRO A 56 6.10 -5.20 -26.14
CA PRO A 56 6.93 -4.74 -25.04
C PRO A 56 7.09 -3.22 -25.08
N LEU A 57 6.78 -2.57 -23.97
CA LEU A 57 7.01 -1.14 -23.75
C LEU A 57 8.13 -0.93 -22.72
N GLU A 58 8.74 0.25 -22.74
CA GLU A 58 9.80 0.61 -21.79
C GLU A 58 9.23 1.36 -20.59
N ALA A 59 9.62 1.00 -19.37
CA ALA A 59 9.32 1.84 -18.22
C ALA A 59 10.09 3.15 -18.29
N ARG A 60 9.39 4.27 -18.09
CA ARG A 60 9.98 5.60 -17.95
C ARG A 60 9.36 6.30 -16.76
N LEU A 61 10.23 6.96 -16.01
CA LEU A 61 9.83 7.79 -14.89
C LEU A 61 9.89 9.26 -15.31
N LEU A 62 8.75 9.95 -15.23
CA LEU A 62 8.68 11.37 -15.62
C LEU A 62 9.11 12.32 -14.51
N ASP A 63 8.87 11.96 -13.25
CA ASP A 63 9.23 12.77 -12.08
C ASP A 63 9.50 11.83 -10.89
N PRO A 64 10.73 11.80 -10.34
CA PRO A 64 11.06 10.96 -9.20
C PRO A 64 10.35 11.36 -7.89
N ASN A 65 9.85 12.60 -7.80
CA ASN A 65 9.17 13.10 -6.61
C ASN A 65 7.64 12.89 -6.65
N ASN A 66 7.16 12.05 -7.56
CA ASN A 66 5.74 11.76 -7.70
C ASN A 66 5.53 10.27 -8.00
N ALA A 67 4.90 9.55 -7.08
CA ALA A 67 4.57 8.13 -7.21
C ALA A 67 3.86 7.81 -8.54
N TYR A 68 2.99 8.71 -9.02
CA TYR A 68 2.12 8.48 -10.17
C TYR A 68 2.76 8.82 -11.53
N SER A 69 4.04 9.17 -11.54
CA SER A 69 4.77 9.60 -12.74
C SER A 69 5.41 8.48 -13.55
N TRP A 70 5.26 7.22 -13.14
CA TRP A 70 5.63 6.07 -13.96
C TRP A 70 4.75 5.96 -15.21
N ARG A 71 5.39 5.72 -16.35
CA ARG A 71 4.74 5.51 -17.63
C ARG A 71 5.39 4.35 -18.38
N CYS A 72 4.59 3.67 -19.18
CA CYS A 72 5.11 2.78 -20.21
C CYS A 72 5.23 3.56 -21.52
N TYR A 73 6.41 3.54 -22.13
CA TYR A 73 6.75 4.28 -23.34
C TYR A 73 6.88 3.33 -24.52
N SER A 74 6.22 3.69 -25.63
CA SER A 74 6.38 3.01 -26.92
C SER A 74 7.38 3.76 -27.77
N LYS A 75 8.52 3.13 -28.08
CA LYS A 75 9.48 3.66 -29.05
C LYS A 75 8.92 3.79 -30.47
N TRP A 76 7.92 2.99 -30.81
CA TRP A 76 7.34 2.96 -32.16
C TRP A 76 6.33 4.10 -32.40
N THR A 77 5.45 4.33 -31.43
CA THR A 77 4.41 5.37 -31.52
C THR A 77 4.79 6.65 -30.80
N GLN A 78 5.91 6.66 -30.07
CA GLN A 78 6.39 7.74 -29.21
C GLN A 78 5.40 8.19 -28.13
N ASN A 79 4.42 7.33 -27.80
CA ASN A 79 3.37 7.61 -26.83
C ASN A 79 3.71 7.07 -25.44
N TYR A 80 3.16 7.74 -24.42
CA TYR A 80 3.19 7.32 -23.03
C TYR A 80 1.84 6.72 -22.64
N TYR A 81 1.89 5.60 -21.92
CA TYR A 81 0.74 4.87 -21.41
C TYR A 81 0.81 4.77 -19.88
N GLY A 82 -0.35 4.60 -19.25
CA GLY A 82 -0.40 4.27 -17.83
C GLY A 82 0.24 2.91 -17.54
N VAL A 83 0.73 2.75 -16.31
CA VAL A 83 1.18 1.47 -15.78
C VAL A 83 0.04 0.86 -14.98
N ASP A 84 -0.36 -0.37 -15.29
CA ASP A 84 -1.28 -1.13 -14.45
C ASP A 84 -0.52 -1.71 -13.25
N MET A 85 -0.46 -0.96 -12.15
CA MET A 85 0.27 -1.34 -10.93
C MET A 85 -0.37 -2.54 -10.21
N ASP A 86 -1.70 -2.64 -10.21
CA ASP A 86 -2.40 -3.80 -9.63
C ASP A 86 -2.21 -5.05 -10.49
N GLY A 87 -2.21 -4.91 -11.81
CA GLY A 87 -1.79 -5.95 -12.74
C GLY A 87 -0.35 -6.40 -12.47
N ALA A 88 0.57 -5.47 -12.23
CA ALA A 88 1.96 -5.79 -11.89
C ALA A 88 2.05 -6.66 -10.64
N CYS A 89 1.34 -6.29 -9.57
CA CYS A 89 1.33 -7.08 -8.35
C CYS A 89 0.77 -8.48 -8.54
N ARG A 90 -0.33 -8.62 -9.30
CA ARG A 90 -0.91 -9.92 -9.62
C ARG A 90 0.03 -10.78 -10.47
N ASN A 91 0.73 -10.18 -11.42
CA ASN A 91 1.69 -10.87 -12.28
C ASN A 91 2.95 -11.33 -11.52
N GLN A 92 3.42 -10.54 -10.56
CA GLN A 92 4.68 -10.79 -9.84
C GLN A 92 4.51 -11.63 -8.57
N TYR A 93 3.37 -11.49 -7.87
CA TYR A 93 3.13 -12.12 -6.57
C TYR A 93 1.89 -13.01 -6.52
N GLY A 94 1.14 -13.11 -7.63
CA GLY A 94 -0.02 -13.99 -7.76
C GLY A 94 -1.36 -13.35 -7.38
N ALA A 95 -2.41 -14.16 -7.42
CA ALA A 95 -3.79 -13.71 -7.19
C ALA A 95 -3.98 -13.10 -5.79
N GLY A 96 -4.76 -12.03 -5.71
CA GLY A 96 -5.04 -11.30 -4.46
C GLY A 96 -3.99 -10.26 -4.08
N ALA A 97 -2.84 -10.20 -4.76
CA ALA A 97 -1.90 -9.10 -4.60
C ALA A 97 -2.44 -7.83 -5.27
N PHE A 98 -2.27 -6.69 -4.60
CA PHE A 98 -2.67 -5.37 -5.10
C PHE A 98 -1.60 -4.33 -4.80
N SER A 99 -1.65 -3.21 -5.51
CA SER A 99 -0.67 -2.14 -5.39
C SER A 99 -1.04 -1.14 -4.30
N VAL A 100 -0.03 -0.65 -3.59
CA VAL A 100 -0.16 0.43 -2.61
C VAL A 100 1.00 1.40 -2.76
N VAL A 101 0.74 2.67 -2.46
CA VAL A 101 1.75 3.74 -2.44
C VAL A 101 2.08 4.07 -0.99
N LEU A 102 3.34 3.90 -0.59
CA LEU A 102 3.77 4.22 0.77
C LEU A 102 4.08 5.72 0.97
N ASP A 103 4.52 6.39 -0.09
CA ASP A 103 4.83 7.83 -0.09
C ASP A 103 4.51 8.43 -1.47
N PRO A 104 3.45 9.26 -1.60
CA PRO A 104 3.06 9.83 -2.88
C PRO A 104 4.13 10.76 -3.48
N ASN A 105 5.08 11.27 -2.68
CA ASN A 105 6.16 12.14 -3.14
C ASN A 105 7.43 11.37 -3.54
N ASN A 106 7.36 10.05 -3.70
CA ASN A 106 8.48 9.22 -4.08
C ASN A 106 8.03 8.17 -5.11
N ALA A 107 8.55 8.27 -6.33
CA ALA A 107 8.29 7.35 -7.43
C ALA A 107 8.53 5.87 -7.09
N TYR A 108 9.46 5.57 -6.18
CA TYR A 108 9.87 4.21 -5.84
C TYR A 108 9.11 3.62 -4.63
N SER A 109 8.11 4.34 -4.12
CA SER A 109 7.35 3.96 -2.93
C SER A 109 6.23 2.95 -3.20
N TRP A 110 6.00 2.58 -4.47
CA TRP A 110 5.07 1.53 -4.84
C TRP A 110 5.48 0.18 -4.24
N ARG A 111 4.49 -0.51 -3.70
CA ARG A 111 4.62 -1.84 -3.13
C ARG A 111 3.42 -2.70 -3.51
N CYS A 112 3.62 -4.01 -3.42
CA CYS A 112 2.52 -4.97 -3.43
C CYS A 112 2.13 -5.33 -2.01
N ALA A 113 0.84 -5.47 -1.78
CA ALA A 113 0.26 -5.90 -0.52
C ALA A 113 -0.78 -7.00 -0.71
N ARG A 114 -1.13 -7.70 0.38
CA ARG A 114 -2.22 -8.68 0.47
C ARG A 114 -2.82 -8.78 1.86
#